data_AF-A0A4S8K372-F1
#
_entry.id   AF-A0A4S8K372-F1
#
_cell.length_a   1.000
_cell.length_b   1.000
_cell.length_c   1.000
_cell.angle_alpha   90.00
_cell.angle_beta   90.00
_cell.angle_gamma   90.00
#
_symmetry.space_group_name_H-M   'P 1'
#
loop_
_entity.id
_entity.type
_entity.pdbx_description
1 polymer ?
#
loop_
_entity_poly.entity_id
_entity_poly.type
_entity_poly.pdbx_seq_one_letter_code
_entity_poly.pdbx_strand_id
1 'polypeptide(L)'
;MILVDASSGAHSATFSFKNNCSFTIWPASLANSDKGALSQTGFQLDSGASFSLDAPPAWGGRLWARQTCSTDSAGKFSCITGDCGTGQVACNGAGGAPPTTLIEFTLQGYGGKDFYDVSCVDGFNLPVLVVPSGGPNCNSTSCPVNVNVLCPQDFKNNCSFTIWPASLANSDKGALSQTGFQLDSGASFSLDAPPAWGGRLWARQTCSTDSAGKFSCITGDCGTGQVACNGAGGAPPTTLIEFTLQGYGGKDFYDVSCVDGFNLPVLVVPSGGPNCNSTSCLIISDECYPSCDGHKVLTM
;
A
#
# COMPACT_ATOMS: atom_id res chain seq x y z
N MET A 1 -16.59 -8.15 -4.73
CA MET A 1 -15.36 -7.47 -5.20
C MET A 1 -15.72 -6.06 -5.58
N ILE A 2 -14.99 -5.07 -5.07
CA ILE A 2 -15.14 -3.68 -5.49
C ILE A 2 -14.20 -3.46 -6.67
N LEU A 3 -14.72 -2.97 -7.79
CA LEU A 3 -13.88 -2.53 -8.90
C LEU A 3 -13.81 -1.00 -8.86
N VAL A 4 -12.59 -0.46 -8.81
CA VAL A 4 -12.34 0.97 -9.00
C VAL A 4 -11.65 1.14 -10.34
N ASP A 5 -12.35 1.74 -11.29
CA ASP A 5 -11.76 2.20 -12.55
C ASP A 5 -11.21 3.61 -12.34
N ALA A 6 -9.94 3.83 -12.67
CA ALA A 6 -9.29 5.13 -12.58
C ALA A 6 -8.86 5.59 -13.98
N SER A 7 -9.58 6.55 -14.56
CA SER A 7 -9.26 7.10 -15.88
C SER A 7 -8.54 8.45 -15.79
N SER A 8 -7.36 8.60 -16.39
CA SER A 8 -6.65 9.88 -16.46
C SER A 8 -7.10 10.70 -17.67
N GLY A 9 -7.75 11.85 -17.44
CA GLY A 9 -7.98 12.90 -18.45
C GLY A 9 -6.93 14.01 -18.35
N ALA A 10 -6.92 14.94 -19.33
CA ALA A 10 -5.93 16.03 -19.40
C ALA A 10 -5.81 16.88 -18.11
N HIS A 11 -6.83 16.88 -17.23
CA HIS A 11 -6.87 17.65 -15.98
C HIS A 11 -7.66 17.01 -14.82
N SER A 12 -7.95 15.70 -14.82
CA SER A 12 -8.62 15.03 -13.67
C SER A 12 -8.56 13.50 -13.79
N ALA A 13 -8.64 12.79 -12.67
CA ALA A 13 -8.92 11.36 -12.67
C ALA A 13 -10.38 11.13 -12.26
N THR A 14 -11.02 10.08 -12.80
CA THR A 14 -12.35 9.67 -12.36
C THR A 14 -12.25 8.29 -11.71
N PHE A 15 -12.73 8.17 -10.48
CA PHE A 15 -12.87 6.91 -9.75
C PHE A 15 -14.27 6.34 -9.96
N SER A 16 -14.40 5.25 -10.72
CA SER A 16 -15.67 4.54 -10.88
C SER A 16 -15.73 3.31 -9.99
N PHE A 17 -16.58 3.36 -8.98
CA PHE A 17 -16.85 2.26 -8.05
C PHE A 17 -17.91 1.34 -8.64
N LYS A 18 -17.67 0.03 -8.57
CA LYS A 18 -18.69 -1.00 -8.86
C LYS A 18 -18.75 -2.01 -7.73
N ASN A 19 -19.95 -2.22 -7.19
CA ASN A 19 -20.19 -3.22 -6.17
C ASN A 19 -20.57 -4.56 -6.82
N ASN A 20 -19.62 -5.50 -6.93
CA ASN A 20 -19.92 -6.89 -7.33
C ASN A 20 -20.19 -7.82 -6.13
N CYS A 21 -20.38 -7.29 -4.92
CA CYS A 21 -20.83 -8.09 -3.78
C CYS A 21 -22.35 -8.29 -3.86
N SER A 22 -22.86 -9.40 -3.33
CA SER A 22 -24.30 -9.71 -3.29
C SER A 22 -25.08 -8.93 -2.21
N PHE A 23 -24.46 -7.89 -1.64
CA PHE A 23 -24.99 -7.09 -0.54
C PHE A 23 -24.58 -5.62 -0.72
N THR A 24 -25.32 -4.71 -0.12
CA THR A 24 -25.02 -3.28 -0.12
C THR A 24 -23.73 -2.99 0.65
N ILE A 25 -22.91 -2.11 0.10
CA ILE A 25 -21.70 -1.56 0.73
C ILE A 25 -21.82 -0.04 0.83
N TRP A 26 -21.01 0.57 1.69
CA TRP A 26 -20.94 2.03 1.78
C TRP A 26 -19.50 2.51 1.57
N PRO A 27 -19.07 2.76 0.32
CA PRO A 27 -17.76 3.31 0.05
C PRO A 27 -17.57 4.66 0.75
N ALA A 28 -16.32 4.97 1.05
CA ALA A 28 -15.89 6.17 1.75
C ALA A 28 -14.51 6.61 1.27
N SER A 29 -14.20 7.89 1.49
CA SER A 29 -12.93 8.49 1.08
C SER A 29 -12.37 9.42 2.16
N LEU A 30 -11.06 9.43 2.30
CA LEU A 30 -10.31 10.39 3.08
C LEU A 30 -9.17 10.95 2.22
N ALA A 31 -9.12 12.27 2.07
CA ALA A 31 -8.00 12.93 1.42
C ALA A 31 -6.80 13.07 2.39
N ASN A 32 -5.58 13.10 1.85
CA ASN A 32 -4.38 13.43 2.63
C ASN A 32 -4.49 14.87 3.19
N SER A 33 -3.73 15.18 4.24
CA SER A 33 -3.86 16.45 4.99
C SER A 33 -3.67 17.72 4.15
N ASP A 34 -2.93 17.63 3.03
CA ASP A 34 -2.67 18.72 2.10
C ASP A 34 -3.64 18.75 0.89
N LYS A 35 -4.62 17.85 0.85
CA LYS A 35 -5.55 17.66 -0.28
C LYS A 35 -6.98 17.98 0.11
N GLY A 36 -7.76 18.45 -0.87
CA GLY A 36 -9.20 18.64 -0.72
C GLY A 36 -9.96 17.32 -0.67
N ALA A 37 -11.05 17.27 0.10
CA ALA A 37 -11.97 16.14 0.08
C ALA A 37 -12.62 15.98 -1.31
N LEU A 38 -12.92 14.75 -1.69
CA LEU A 38 -13.76 14.47 -2.85
C LEU A 38 -15.18 15.00 -2.63
N SER A 39 -15.96 15.16 -3.71
CA SER A 39 -17.32 15.70 -3.64
C SER A 39 -18.27 14.88 -2.77
N GLN A 40 -17.97 13.59 -2.55
CA GLN A 40 -18.61 12.77 -1.53
C GLN A 40 -17.57 11.99 -0.73
N THR A 41 -17.65 12.07 0.59
CA THR A 41 -16.76 11.34 1.51
C THR A 41 -17.33 10.01 2.00
N GLY A 42 -18.58 9.73 1.64
CA GLY A 42 -19.20 8.43 1.83
C GLY A 42 -20.58 8.36 1.20
N PHE A 43 -20.93 7.19 0.66
CA PHE A 43 -22.18 6.97 -0.07
C PHE A 43 -22.61 5.51 0.02
N GLN A 44 -23.89 5.22 -0.23
CA GLN A 44 -24.42 3.85 -0.34
C GLN A 44 -24.23 3.35 -1.76
N LEU A 45 -23.84 2.08 -1.91
CA LEU A 45 -23.72 1.41 -3.20
C LEU A 45 -24.31 0.01 -3.13
N ASP A 46 -25.50 -0.16 -3.72
CA ASP A 46 -26.23 -1.42 -3.71
C ASP A 46 -25.55 -2.50 -4.57
N SER A 47 -25.93 -3.76 -4.35
CA SER A 47 -25.42 -4.90 -5.12
C SER A 47 -25.60 -4.69 -6.62
N GLY A 48 -24.51 -4.79 -7.39
CA GLY A 48 -24.49 -4.60 -8.84
C GLY A 48 -24.47 -3.13 -9.30
N ALA A 49 -24.61 -2.17 -8.39
CA ALA A 49 -24.61 -0.75 -8.72
C ALA A 49 -23.21 -0.20 -8.98
N SER A 50 -23.16 0.91 -9.70
CA SER A 50 -21.95 1.68 -9.97
C SER A 50 -22.15 3.15 -9.64
N PHE A 51 -21.07 3.81 -9.23
CA PHE A 51 -21.04 5.24 -8.91
C PHE A 51 -19.67 5.81 -9.27
N SER A 52 -19.59 7.07 -9.68
CA SER A 52 -18.31 7.70 -10.06
C SER A 52 -18.09 9.01 -9.33
N LEU A 53 -16.83 9.28 -9.00
CA LEU A 53 -16.35 10.52 -8.40
C LEU A 53 -15.15 11.04 -9.16
N ASP A 54 -15.13 12.35 -9.40
CA ASP A 54 -13.94 13.01 -9.96
C ASP A 54 -12.97 13.37 -8.85
N ALA A 55 -11.70 13.06 -9.08
CA ALA A 55 -10.56 13.48 -8.27
C ALA A 55 -9.83 14.63 -8.97
N PRO A 56 -9.51 15.71 -8.23
CA PRO A 56 -8.75 16.81 -8.81
C PRO A 56 -7.33 16.36 -9.20
N PRO A 57 -6.64 17.13 -10.07
CA PRO A 57 -5.21 16.94 -10.32
C PRO A 57 -4.41 16.84 -9.02
N ALA A 58 -3.40 15.98 -9.02
CA ALA A 58 -2.50 15.79 -7.88
C ALA A 58 -3.21 15.42 -6.57
N TRP A 59 -4.41 14.81 -6.65
CA TRP A 59 -5.12 14.31 -5.48
C TRP A 59 -4.38 13.11 -4.88
N GLY A 60 -4.38 13.04 -3.56
CA GLY A 60 -3.87 11.91 -2.81
C GLY A 60 -4.76 11.62 -1.61
N GLY A 61 -4.95 10.34 -1.33
CA GLY A 61 -5.84 9.90 -0.27
C GLY A 61 -6.14 8.42 -0.33
N ARG A 62 -7.05 7.99 0.54
CA ARG A 62 -7.48 6.61 0.67
C ARG A 62 -8.98 6.47 0.48
N LEU A 63 -9.36 5.38 -0.15
CA LEU A 63 -10.74 4.93 -0.31
C LEU A 63 -10.89 3.60 0.42
N TRP A 64 -12.09 3.32 0.94
CA TRP A 64 -12.43 2.01 1.50
C TRP A 64 -13.92 1.78 1.36
N ALA A 65 -14.39 0.60 1.76
CA ALA A 65 -15.83 0.33 1.84
C ALA A 65 -16.23 -0.22 3.20
N ARG A 66 -17.38 0.27 3.66
CA ARG A 66 -18.02 -0.17 4.89
C ARG A 66 -19.04 -1.27 4.60
N GLN A 67 -19.22 -2.16 5.55
CA GLN A 67 -20.14 -3.29 5.46
C GLN A 67 -21.02 -3.39 6.70
N THR A 68 -22.23 -3.92 6.51
CA THR A 68 -23.20 -4.17 7.58
C THR A 68 -23.50 -2.89 8.34
N CYS A 69 -23.99 -1.89 7.59
CA CYS A 69 -24.33 -0.59 8.14
C CYS A 69 -25.83 -0.46 8.37
N SER A 70 -26.19 0.35 9.36
CA SER A 70 -27.59 0.66 9.68
C SER A 70 -27.71 2.04 10.32
N THR A 71 -28.91 2.62 10.23
CA THR A 71 -29.27 3.82 10.98
C THR A 71 -30.16 3.42 12.14
N ASP A 72 -29.79 3.80 13.36
CA ASP A 72 -30.59 3.53 14.55
C ASP A 72 -31.83 4.44 14.65
N SER A 73 -32.68 4.20 15.66
CA SER A 73 -33.90 4.99 15.88
C SER A 73 -33.64 6.46 16.20
N ALA A 74 -32.41 6.84 16.57
CA ALA A 74 -31.99 8.21 16.81
C ALA A 74 -31.44 8.88 15.54
N GLY A 75 -31.40 8.18 14.41
CA GLY A 75 -30.87 8.69 13.15
C GLY A 75 -29.36 8.57 13.02
N LYS A 76 -28.68 7.86 13.93
CA LYS A 76 -27.23 7.67 13.89
C LYS A 76 -26.89 6.50 12.96
N PHE A 77 -26.11 6.78 11.92
CA PHE A 77 -25.55 5.77 11.02
C PHE A 77 -24.28 5.17 11.60
N SER A 78 -24.17 3.84 11.57
CA SER A 78 -22.96 3.12 11.98
C SER A 78 -22.77 1.83 11.17
N CYS A 79 -21.54 1.35 11.10
CA CYS A 79 -21.15 0.12 10.40
C CYS A 79 -20.39 -0.84 11.31
N ILE A 80 -20.48 -2.15 11.05
CA ILE A 80 -19.69 -3.16 11.77
C ILE A 80 -18.20 -3.09 11.39
N THR A 81 -17.87 -2.85 10.12
CA THR A 81 -16.49 -2.71 9.65
C THR A 81 -16.31 -1.41 8.87
N GLY A 82 -15.18 -0.74 9.08
CA GLY A 82 -14.80 0.49 8.39
C GLY A 82 -15.59 1.73 8.77
N ASP A 83 -16.34 1.68 9.86
CA ASP A 83 -17.09 2.83 10.36
C ASP A 83 -16.15 4.02 10.58
N CYS A 84 -16.55 5.20 10.13
CA CYS A 84 -15.76 6.42 10.29
C CYS A 84 -16.19 7.26 11.50
N GLY A 85 -17.07 6.74 12.36
CA GLY A 85 -17.42 7.34 13.64
C GLY A 85 -18.23 8.64 13.58
N THR A 86 -18.59 9.12 12.39
CA THR A 86 -19.30 10.40 12.22
C THR A 86 -20.78 10.33 12.60
N GLY A 87 -21.34 9.13 12.72
CA GLY A 87 -22.79 8.96 12.86
C GLY A 87 -23.56 9.23 11.56
N GLN A 88 -22.88 9.40 10.43
CA GLN A 88 -23.46 9.74 9.13
C GLN A 88 -22.89 8.85 8.02
N VAL A 89 -23.60 8.78 6.89
CA VAL A 89 -23.07 8.13 5.68
C VAL A 89 -21.80 8.85 5.20
N ALA A 90 -21.75 10.19 5.25
CA ALA A 90 -20.54 10.94 4.92
C ALA A 90 -19.48 10.83 6.03
N CYS A 91 -18.21 10.62 5.64
CA CYS A 91 -17.11 10.50 6.60
C CYS A 91 -16.42 11.83 6.93
N ASN A 92 -16.67 12.90 6.17
CA ASN A 92 -16.33 14.28 6.54
C ASN A 92 -14.89 14.50 7.06
N GLY A 93 -13.91 13.79 6.47
CA GLY A 93 -12.50 13.87 6.88
C GLY A 93 -12.09 12.91 8.00
N ALA A 94 -12.96 12.02 8.45
CA ALA A 94 -12.62 10.91 9.34
C ALA A 94 -12.22 9.66 8.54
N GLY A 95 -11.22 8.93 9.06
CA GLY A 95 -10.80 7.62 8.52
C GLY A 95 -11.69 6.48 9.03
N GLY A 96 -11.73 5.37 8.30
CA GLY A 96 -12.42 4.16 8.71
C GLY A 96 -11.71 3.45 9.87
N ALA A 97 -12.47 2.91 10.81
CA ALA A 97 -11.95 2.08 11.89
C ALA A 97 -11.61 0.65 11.37
N PRO A 98 -10.40 0.13 11.65
CA PRO A 98 -10.01 -1.25 11.34
C PRO A 98 -11.00 -2.31 11.87
N PRO A 99 -11.20 -3.44 11.17
CA PRO A 99 -10.48 -3.85 9.96
C PRO A 99 -11.03 -3.18 8.69
N THR A 100 -10.14 -2.67 7.82
CA THR A 100 -10.50 -2.05 6.53
C THR A 100 -9.48 -2.32 5.45
N THR A 101 -9.93 -2.92 4.35
CA THR A 101 -9.17 -2.93 3.10
C THR A 101 -9.19 -1.53 2.50
N LEU A 102 -8.01 -0.95 2.32
CA LEU A 102 -7.80 0.39 1.80
C LEU A 102 -7.42 0.33 0.32
N ILE A 103 -7.74 1.41 -0.39
CA ILE A 103 -7.20 1.71 -1.71
C ILE A 103 -6.55 3.05 -1.60
N GLU A 104 -5.25 3.13 -1.87
CA GLU A 104 -4.49 4.34 -1.72
C GLU A 104 -4.12 4.89 -3.08
N PHE A 105 -4.20 6.21 -3.24
CA PHE A 105 -3.86 6.90 -4.48
C PHE A 105 -2.96 8.09 -4.20
N THR A 106 -2.01 8.31 -5.11
CA THR A 106 -1.28 9.56 -5.29
C THR A 106 -1.21 9.86 -6.77
N LEU A 107 -2.06 10.76 -7.23
CA LEU A 107 -2.12 11.19 -8.62
C LEU A 107 -1.04 12.24 -8.88
N GLN A 108 -0.49 12.25 -10.10
CA GLN A 108 0.56 13.18 -10.55
C GLN A 108 1.70 13.34 -9.52
N GLY A 109 2.10 12.24 -8.90
CA GLY A 109 3.16 12.17 -7.91
C GLY A 109 4.53 12.31 -8.55
N TYR A 110 5.48 11.49 -8.10
CA TYR A 110 6.85 11.53 -8.60
C TYR A 110 6.91 11.35 -10.13
N GLY A 111 7.57 12.30 -10.81
CA GLY A 111 7.70 12.29 -12.27
C GLY A 111 6.38 12.53 -13.03
N GLY A 112 5.34 13.05 -12.36
CA GLY A 112 4.01 13.25 -12.94
C GLY A 112 3.22 11.97 -13.13
N LYS A 113 3.65 10.85 -12.54
CA LYS A 113 2.99 9.55 -12.62
C LYS A 113 1.93 9.39 -11.52
N ASP A 114 0.91 8.60 -11.82
CA ASP A 114 -0.08 8.18 -10.83
C ASP A 114 0.40 6.91 -10.13
N PHE A 115 0.21 6.86 -8.81
CA PHE A 115 0.53 5.74 -7.96
C PHE A 115 -0.70 5.28 -7.21
N TYR A 116 -0.90 3.97 -7.11
CA TYR A 116 -2.01 3.38 -6.37
C TYR A 116 -1.67 1.97 -5.90
N ASP A 117 -2.30 1.55 -4.82
CA ASP A 117 -2.24 0.20 -4.31
C ASP A 117 -3.54 -0.19 -3.58
N VAL A 118 -3.68 -1.48 -3.28
CA VAL A 118 -4.69 -1.98 -2.35
C VAL A 118 -3.96 -2.44 -1.11
N SER A 119 -4.18 -1.73 0.00
CA SER A 119 -3.57 -2.02 1.28
C SER A 119 -4.50 -2.82 2.18
N CYS A 120 -3.93 -3.80 2.86
CA CYS A 120 -4.60 -4.57 3.90
C CYS A 120 -3.99 -4.31 5.29
N VAL A 121 -3.09 -3.31 5.43
CA VAL A 121 -2.36 -2.97 6.66
C VAL A 121 -3.28 -2.69 7.86
N ASP A 122 -4.43 -2.07 7.59
CA ASP A 122 -5.50 -1.76 8.54
C ASP A 122 -6.50 -2.92 8.70
N GLY A 123 -6.14 -4.13 8.27
CA GLY A 123 -7.00 -5.31 8.29
C GLY A 123 -7.74 -5.56 6.97
N PHE A 124 -8.43 -6.70 6.90
CA PHE A 124 -9.24 -7.06 5.72
C PHE A 124 -10.71 -7.12 6.08
N ASN A 125 -11.56 -6.42 5.31
CA ASN A 125 -13.01 -6.55 5.41
C ASN A 125 -13.67 -6.94 4.09
N LEU A 126 -13.25 -6.38 2.96
CA LEU A 126 -13.85 -6.63 1.65
C LEU A 126 -12.77 -6.81 0.57
N PRO A 127 -12.93 -7.76 -0.37
CA PRO A 127 -12.02 -7.90 -1.49
C PRO A 127 -12.20 -6.74 -2.48
N VAL A 128 -11.07 -6.17 -2.90
CA VAL A 128 -11.00 -5.01 -3.79
C VAL A 128 -10.06 -5.29 -4.96
N LEU A 129 -10.43 -4.76 -6.13
CA LEU A 129 -9.65 -4.73 -7.35
C LEU A 129 -9.63 -3.30 -7.89
N VAL A 130 -8.44 -2.77 -8.17
CA VAL A 130 -8.28 -1.50 -8.90
C VAL A 130 -7.85 -1.82 -10.32
N VAL A 131 -8.60 -1.29 -11.29
CA VAL A 131 -8.31 -1.43 -12.72
C VAL A 131 -8.07 -0.04 -13.29
N PRO A 132 -6.82 0.36 -13.54
CA PRO A 132 -6.54 1.64 -14.21
C PRO A 132 -7.05 1.61 -15.67
N SER A 133 -7.59 2.73 -16.16
CA SER A 133 -7.94 2.92 -17.57
C SER A 133 -7.37 4.23 -18.13
N GLY A 134 -7.13 4.30 -19.44
CA GLY A 134 -6.78 5.56 -20.11
C GLY A 134 -5.30 6.02 -20.06
N GLY A 135 -4.38 5.23 -19.48
CA GLY A 135 -2.93 5.49 -19.55
C GLY A 135 -2.13 4.28 -20.09
N PRO A 136 -1.00 4.48 -20.80
CA PRO A 136 -0.12 3.38 -21.15
C PRO A 136 0.54 2.78 -19.89
N ASN A 137 0.61 1.46 -19.80
CA ASN A 137 1.44 0.70 -18.83
C ASN A 137 1.01 0.73 -17.35
N CYS A 138 -0.29 0.68 -17.04
CA CYS A 138 -0.79 0.59 -15.67
C CYS A 138 -1.32 -0.82 -15.36
N ASN A 139 -0.78 -1.50 -14.33
CA ASN A 139 -1.19 -2.84 -13.90
C ASN A 139 -2.31 -2.80 -12.86
N SER A 140 -3.28 -3.70 -12.96
CA SER A 140 -4.29 -3.87 -11.90
C SER A 140 -3.65 -4.34 -10.59
N THR A 141 -4.14 -3.86 -9.44
CA THR A 141 -3.74 -4.35 -8.11
C THR A 141 -4.94 -4.78 -7.29
N SER A 142 -4.76 -5.76 -6.41
CA SER A 142 -5.83 -6.35 -5.61
C SER A 142 -5.32 -6.94 -4.30
N CYS A 143 -6.16 -6.89 -3.26
CA CYS A 143 -6.04 -7.72 -2.05
C CYS A 143 -7.21 -8.71 -2.07
N PRO A 144 -7.05 -9.91 -2.68
CA PRO A 144 -8.19 -10.81 -2.91
C PRO A 144 -8.59 -11.62 -1.67
N VAL A 145 -7.73 -11.76 -0.66
CA VAL A 145 -8.00 -12.67 0.47
C VAL A 145 -7.27 -12.29 1.77
N ASN A 146 -7.81 -12.84 2.85
CA ASN A 146 -7.42 -12.71 4.24
C ASN A 146 -6.26 -13.66 4.59
N VAL A 147 -5.11 -13.13 5.01
CA VAL A 147 -3.85 -13.86 5.23
C VAL A 147 -3.59 -14.14 6.71
N ASN A 148 -3.15 -15.36 7.04
CA ASN A 148 -2.82 -15.81 8.40
C ASN A 148 -1.49 -16.56 8.40
N VAL A 149 -0.79 -16.49 9.53
CA VAL A 149 0.35 -17.30 10.02
C VAL A 149 1.71 -16.61 9.93
N LEU A 150 2.35 -16.56 11.11
CA LEU A 150 3.68 -16.01 11.40
C LEU A 150 4.71 -16.46 10.36
N CYS A 151 5.18 -15.50 9.58
CA CYS A 151 6.25 -15.66 8.61
C CYS A 151 7.50 -14.93 9.13
N PRO A 152 8.65 -15.61 9.31
CA PRO A 152 9.94 -14.93 9.27
C PRO A 152 10.01 -14.07 8.01
N GLN A 153 10.57 -12.86 8.12
CA GLN A 153 10.74 -11.99 6.95
C GLN A 153 12.07 -12.33 6.30
N ASP A 154 12.02 -13.17 5.25
CA ASP A 154 13.19 -13.66 4.53
C ASP A 154 13.43 -12.81 3.29
N PHE A 155 14.37 -11.87 3.39
CA PHE A 155 14.79 -11.06 2.26
C PHE A 155 15.63 -11.92 1.31
N LYS A 156 15.29 -11.92 0.03
CA LYS A 156 16.10 -12.49 -1.04
C LYS A 156 16.25 -11.50 -2.18
N ASN A 157 17.49 -11.11 -2.46
CA ASN A 157 17.80 -10.25 -3.58
C ASN A 157 17.94 -11.08 -4.86
N ASN A 158 16.91 -11.13 -5.72
CA ASN A 158 17.06 -11.74 -7.03
C ASN A 158 17.51 -10.74 -8.12
N CYS A 159 17.68 -9.45 -7.80
CA CYS A 159 18.23 -8.47 -8.75
C CYS A 159 19.69 -8.80 -9.09
N SER A 160 20.16 -8.39 -10.27
CA SER A 160 21.55 -8.60 -10.71
C SER A 160 22.56 -7.64 -10.08
N PHE A 161 22.13 -6.81 -9.13
CA PHE A 161 22.92 -5.78 -8.47
C PHE A 161 22.67 -5.80 -6.96
N THR A 162 23.60 -5.23 -6.19
CA THR A 162 23.46 -5.07 -4.74
C THR A 162 22.35 -4.07 -4.41
N ILE A 163 21.52 -4.41 -3.44
CA ILE A 163 20.50 -3.54 -2.88
C ILE A 163 20.79 -3.30 -1.39
N TRP A 164 20.19 -2.27 -0.82
CA TRP A 164 20.28 -1.99 0.61
C TRP A 164 18.88 -1.93 1.23
N PRO A 165 18.34 -3.08 1.71
CA PRO A 165 17.07 -3.08 2.42
C PRO A 165 17.13 -2.21 3.68
N ALA A 166 15.96 -1.71 4.08
CA ALA A 166 15.77 -0.84 5.23
C ALA A 166 14.41 -1.07 5.87
N SER A 167 14.29 -0.69 7.14
CA SER A 167 13.05 -0.83 7.91
C SER A 167 12.75 0.41 8.75
N LEU A 168 11.46 0.71 8.90
CA LEU A 168 10.92 1.71 9.81
C LEU A 168 9.77 1.08 10.59
N ALA A 169 9.87 0.99 11.90
CA ALA A 169 8.76 0.54 12.74
C ALA A 169 7.70 1.65 12.87
N ASN A 170 6.43 1.26 13.02
CA ASN A 170 5.37 2.19 13.39
C ASN A 170 5.67 2.85 14.75
N SER A 171 5.10 4.03 15.00
CA SER A 171 5.43 4.84 16.19
C SER A 171 5.18 4.14 17.54
N ASP A 172 4.29 3.14 17.56
CA ASP A 172 3.95 2.33 18.73
C ASP A 172 4.77 1.02 18.82
N LYS A 173 5.69 0.79 17.89
CA LYS A 173 6.47 -0.46 17.77
C LYS A 173 7.97 -0.22 17.95
N GLY A 174 8.66 -1.24 18.44
CA GLY A 174 10.12 -1.24 18.53
C GLY A 174 10.78 -1.41 17.16
N ALA A 175 11.93 -0.78 16.97
CA ALA A 175 12.76 -0.99 15.78
C ALA A 175 13.20 -2.46 15.67
N LEU A 176 13.33 -2.95 14.43
CA LEU A 176 13.92 -4.26 14.17
C LEU A 176 15.42 -4.25 14.49
N SER A 177 16.00 -5.45 14.63
CA SER A 177 17.42 -5.62 14.98
C SER A 177 18.37 -4.98 13.97
N GLN A 178 17.95 -4.83 12.71
CA GLN A 178 18.63 -4.06 11.68
C GLN A 178 17.63 -3.14 10.99
N THR A 179 17.93 -1.84 10.96
CA THR A 179 17.12 -0.83 10.25
C THR A 179 17.65 -0.49 8.87
N GLY A 180 18.79 -1.07 8.50
CA GLY A 180 19.30 -1.07 7.14
C GLY A 180 20.56 -1.91 7.01
N PHE A 181 20.69 -2.60 5.89
CA PHE A 181 21.78 -3.53 5.62
C PHE A 181 22.07 -3.63 4.11
N GLN A 182 23.23 -4.16 3.75
CA GLN A 182 23.59 -4.48 2.36
C GLN A 182 23.16 -5.91 2.03
N LEU A 183 22.58 -6.11 0.85
CA LEU A 183 22.22 -7.43 0.35
C LEU A 183 22.67 -7.60 -1.10
N ASP A 184 23.72 -8.40 -1.29
CA ASP A 184 24.31 -8.64 -2.62
C ASP A 184 23.39 -9.48 -3.52
N SER A 185 23.66 -9.46 -4.83
CA SER A 185 22.88 -10.23 -5.80
C SER A 185 22.89 -11.73 -5.46
N GLY A 186 21.69 -12.32 -5.41
CA GLY A 186 21.49 -13.74 -5.06
C GLY A 186 21.57 -14.05 -3.56
N ALA A 187 21.91 -13.07 -2.72
CA ALA A 187 21.99 -13.28 -1.28
C ALA A 187 20.60 -13.26 -0.61
N SER A 188 20.53 -13.92 0.54
CA SER A 188 19.36 -13.93 1.42
C SER A 188 19.73 -13.48 2.83
N PHE A 189 18.77 -12.86 3.51
CA PHE A 189 18.91 -12.40 4.88
C PHE A 189 17.57 -12.50 5.61
N SER A 190 17.57 -13.09 6.80
CA SER A 190 16.36 -13.21 7.62
C SER A 190 16.36 -12.11 8.69
N LEU A 191 15.23 -11.42 8.83
CA LEU A 191 15.02 -10.42 9.87
C LEU A 191 13.89 -10.87 10.79
N ASP A 192 14.21 -11.07 12.06
CA ASP A 192 13.22 -11.44 13.08
C ASP A 192 12.38 -10.21 13.45
N ALA A 193 11.09 -10.26 13.10
CA ALA A 193 10.09 -9.31 13.58
C ALA A 193 9.46 -9.83 14.88
N PRO A 194 9.33 -9.00 15.93
CA PRO A 194 8.65 -9.43 17.15
C PRO A 194 7.16 -9.72 16.88
N PRO A 195 6.49 -10.52 17.74
CA PRO A 195 5.05 -10.67 17.67
C PRO A 195 4.34 -9.33 17.70
N ALA A 196 3.27 -9.20 16.92
CA ALA A 196 2.50 -7.96 16.79
C ALA A 196 3.30 -6.74 16.28
N TRP A 197 4.42 -6.97 15.58
CA TRP A 197 5.18 -5.91 14.95
C TRP A 197 4.43 -5.31 13.76
N GLY A 198 4.57 -4.00 13.59
CA GLY A 198 4.08 -3.30 12.41
C GLY A 198 5.05 -2.21 11.98
N GLY A 199 5.16 -2.02 10.68
CA GLY A 199 6.12 -1.10 10.10
C GLY A 199 6.25 -1.25 8.60
N ARG A 200 7.26 -0.56 8.07
CA ARG A 200 7.58 -0.47 6.64
C ARG A 200 8.93 -1.09 6.38
N LEU A 201 9.03 -1.83 5.28
CA LEU A 201 10.26 -2.31 4.68
C LEU A 201 10.38 -1.72 3.28
N TRP A 202 11.60 -1.41 2.85
CA TRP A 202 11.89 -1.02 1.48
C TRP A 202 13.31 -1.39 1.11
N ALA A 203 13.67 -1.23 -0.16
CA ALA A 203 15.05 -1.36 -0.61
C ALA A 203 15.54 -0.10 -1.30
N ARG A 204 16.84 0.13 -1.15
CA ARG A 204 17.58 1.23 -1.77
C ARG A 204 18.50 0.68 -2.83
N GLN A 205 18.76 1.47 -3.87
CA GLN A 205 19.68 1.12 -4.94
C GLN A 205 20.60 2.29 -5.28
N THR A 206 21.68 1.96 -5.97
CA THR A 206 22.73 2.90 -6.38
C THR A 206 23.27 3.68 -5.18
N CYS A 207 23.61 2.95 -4.13
CA CYS A 207 24.16 3.51 -2.91
C CYS A 207 25.69 3.55 -2.95
N SER A 208 26.27 4.54 -2.28
CA SER A 208 27.72 4.69 -2.14
C SER A 208 28.08 5.40 -0.84
N THR A 209 29.32 5.20 -0.40
CA THR A 209 29.91 5.94 0.72
C THR A 209 30.97 6.88 0.17
N ASP A 210 30.85 8.17 0.47
CA ASP A 210 31.83 9.16 0.04
C ASP A 210 33.13 9.09 0.85
N SER A 211 34.12 9.92 0.48
CA SER A 211 35.42 9.97 1.16
C SER A 211 35.34 10.44 2.62
N ALA A 212 34.23 11.07 3.03
CA ALA A 212 33.97 11.47 4.41
C ALA A 212 33.27 10.38 5.22
N GLY A 213 32.97 9.22 4.62
CA GLY A 213 32.26 8.12 5.27
C GLY A 213 30.75 8.28 5.28
N LYS A 214 30.20 9.25 4.53
CA LYS A 214 28.75 9.46 4.44
C LYS A 214 28.15 8.50 3.42
N PHE A 215 27.26 7.63 3.89
CA PHE A 215 26.47 6.74 3.04
C PHE A 215 25.26 7.49 2.46
N SER A 216 25.01 7.30 1.17
CA SER A 216 23.81 7.81 0.51
C SER A 216 23.40 6.96 -0.69
N CYS A 217 22.11 6.99 -1.02
CA CYS A 217 21.49 6.28 -2.14
C CYS A 217 20.78 7.24 -3.10
N ILE A 218 20.68 6.86 -4.37
CA ILE A 218 19.91 7.65 -5.34
C ILE A 218 18.40 7.59 -5.06
N THR A 219 17.89 6.43 -4.63
CA THR A 219 16.45 6.23 -4.34
C THR A 219 16.25 5.53 -3.01
N GLY A 220 15.20 5.89 -2.28
CA GLY A 220 14.85 5.29 -0.98
C GLY A 220 15.78 5.66 0.17
N ASP A 221 16.69 6.63 -0.02
CA ASP A 221 17.64 7.05 1.02
C ASP A 221 16.90 7.57 2.26
N CYS A 222 17.33 7.19 3.46
CA CYS A 222 16.68 7.62 4.71
C CYS A 222 17.36 8.83 5.35
N GLY A 223 18.32 9.47 4.68
CA GLY A 223 18.91 10.75 5.07
C GLY A 223 19.83 10.70 6.28
N THR A 224 20.08 9.52 6.86
CA THR A 224 20.90 9.38 8.08
C THR A 224 22.39 9.53 7.83
N GLY A 225 22.83 9.47 6.57
CA GLY A 225 24.24 9.39 6.21
C GLY A 225 24.88 8.04 6.56
N GLN A 226 24.09 7.04 6.95
CA GLN A 226 24.51 5.72 7.38
C GLN A 226 23.67 4.64 6.69
N VAL A 227 24.18 3.40 6.63
CA VAL A 227 23.41 2.26 6.09
C VAL A 227 22.14 2.01 6.91
N ALA A 228 22.23 2.16 8.24
CA ALA A 228 21.10 2.04 9.15
C ALA A 228 20.21 3.29 9.11
N CYS A 229 18.89 3.10 9.11
CA CYS A 229 17.92 4.19 9.05
C CYS A 229 17.45 4.70 10.41
N ASN A 230 17.63 3.95 11.50
CA ASN A 230 17.44 4.42 12.88
C ASN A 230 16.13 5.21 13.13
N GLY A 231 15.02 4.77 12.52
CA GLY A 231 13.71 5.42 12.66
C GLY A 231 13.40 6.50 11.61
N ALA A 232 14.26 6.69 10.60
CA ALA A 232 13.96 7.51 9.43
C ALA A 232 13.33 6.67 8.31
N GLY A 233 12.32 7.23 7.63
CA GLY A 233 11.70 6.62 6.44
C GLY A 233 12.52 6.88 5.17
N GLY A 234 12.29 6.06 4.14
CA GLY A 234 12.92 6.25 2.83
C GLY A 234 12.35 7.46 2.10
N ALA A 235 13.23 8.28 1.52
CA ALA A 235 12.83 9.38 0.65
C ALA A 235 12.33 8.86 -0.72
N PRO A 236 11.20 9.38 -1.24
CA PRO A 236 10.70 9.07 -2.58
C PRO A 236 11.75 9.28 -3.69
N PRO A 237 11.77 8.44 -4.75
CA PRO A 237 10.86 7.34 -4.98
C PRO A 237 11.23 6.09 -4.15
N THR A 238 10.24 5.45 -3.53
CA THR A 238 10.45 4.22 -2.75
C THR A 238 9.26 3.26 -2.83
N THR A 239 9.51 2.04 -3.31
CA THR A 239 8.55 0.94 -3.20
C THR A 239 8.57 0.42 -1.77
N LEU A 240 7.45 0.56 -1.08
CA LEU A 240 7.30 0.17 0.32
C LEU A 240 6.58 -1.17 0.41
N ILE A 241 6.89 -1.90 1.47
CA ILE A 241 6.07 -3.00 1.95
C ILE A 241 5.66 -2.65 3.37
N GLU A 242 4.37 -2.62 3.61
CA GLU A 242 3.84 -2.39 4.94
C GLU A 242 3.43 -3.72 5.56
N PHE A 243 3.70 -3.89 6.84
CA PHE A 243 3.31 -5.07 7.62
C PHE A 243 2.57 -4.66 8.88
N THR A 244 1.55 -5.45 9.21
CA THR A 244 0.92 -5.51 10.53
C THR A 244 0.81 -6.98 10.91
N LEU A 245 1.77 -7.48 11.68
CA LEU A 245 1.76 -8.85 12.19
C LEU A 245 0.80 -8.95 13.38
N GLN A 246 0.17 -10.12 13.56
CA GLN A 246 -0.80 -10.41 14.62
C GLN A 246 -1.77 -9.26 14.92
N GLY A 247 -2.23 -8.58 13.87
CA GLY A 247 -3.19 -7.50 13.95
C GLY A 247 -4.59 -7.99 14.29
N TYR A 248 -5.61 -7.36 13.72
CA TYR A 248 -7.00 -7.68 14.02
C TYR A 248 -7.32 -9.17 13.82
N GLY A 249 -7.82 -9.82 14.88
CA GLY A 249 -8.15 -11.25 14.86
C GLY A 249 -6.94 -12.19 14.91
N GLY A 250 -5.76 -11.69 15.31
CA GLY A 250 -4.52 -12.47 15.39
C GLY A 250 -3.89 -12.76 14.02
N LYS A 251 -4.20 -11.92 13.03
CA LYS A 251 -3.87 -12.14 11.61
C LYS A 251 -2.71 -11.26 11.17
N ASP A 252 -1.97 -11.71 10.18
CA ASP A 252 -0.88 -10.93 9.60
C ASP A 252 -1.41 -10.22 8.36
N PHE A 253 -1.07 -8.95 8.22
CA PHE A 253 -1.44 -8.13 7.08
C PHE A 253 -0.18 -7.55 6.45
N TYR A 254 -0.21 -7.47 5.13
CA TYR A 254 0.84 -6.82 4.37
C TYR A 254 0.28 -6.25 3.07
N ASP A 255 0.98 -5.28 2.53
CA ASP A 255 0.80 -4.80 1.17
C ASP A 255 2.13 -4.33 0.59
N VAL A 256 2.16 -4.18 -0.73
CA VAL A 256 3.26 -3.51 -1.41
C VAL A 256 2.71 -2.19 -1.93
N SER A 257 3.13 -1.10 -1.31
CA SER A 257 2.73 0.24 -1.69
C SER A 257 3.74 0.86 -2.65
N CYS A 258 3.20 1.48 -3.69
CA CYS A 258 3.96 2.28 -4.66
C CYS A 258 3.58 3.77 -4.58
N VAL A 259 2.80 4.18 -3.57
CA VAL A 259 2.34 5.56 -3.31
C VAL A 259 3.51 6.56 -3.25
N ASP A 260 4.60 6.17 -2.61
CA ASP A 260 5.82 6.99 -2.48
C ASP A 260 6.76 6.89 -3.70
N GLY A 261 6.26 6.39 -4.83
CA GLY A 261 7.03 6.20 -6.06
C GLY A 261 7.60 4.80 -6.21
N PHE A 262 7.92 4.41 -7.44
CA PHE A 262 8.54 3.11 -7.73
C PHE A 262 10.05 3.24 -7.89
N ASN A 263 10.81 2.42 -7.16
CA ASN A 263 12.27 2.35 -7.33
C ASN A 263 12.77 0.93 -7.62
N LEU A 264 12.17 -0.10 -7.03
CA LEU A 264 12.58 -1.50 -7.17
C LEU A 264 11.36 -2.42 -7.24
N PRO A 265 11.39 -3.47 -8.08
CA PRO A 265 10.36 -4.49 -8.06
C PRO A 265 10.45 -5.31 -6.78
N VAL A 266 9.29 -5.53 -6.15
CA VAL A 266 9.18 -6.26 -4.88
C VAL A 266 8.04 -7.28 -4.95
N LEU A 267 8.27 -8.45 -4.38
CA LEU A 267 7.33 -9.56 -4.26
C LEU A 267 7.33 -10.05 -2.81
N VAL A 268 6.16 -10.07 -2.18
CA VAL A 268 5.96 -10.68 -0.86
C VAL A 268 5.37 -12.07 -1.07
N VAL A 269 6.02 -13.09 -0.53
CA VAL A 269 5.60 -14.49 -0.60
C VAL A 269 5.37 -15.02 0.82
N PRO A 270 4.14 -14.96 1.34
CA PRO A 270 3.87 -15.45 2.69
C PRO A 270 4.04 -16.97 2.75
N SER A 271 4.86 -17.45 3.68
CA SER A 271 4.97 -18.88 3.98
C SER A 271 3.98 -19.26 5.09
N GLY A 272 2.67 -19.36 4.77
CA GLY A 272 1.61 -19.40 5.78
C GLY A 272 0.37 -20.27 5.47
N GLY A 273 0.54 -21.44 4.84
CA GLY A 273 -0.56 -22.40 4.62
C GLY A 273 -1.35 -22.22 3.32
N PRO A 274 -2.36 -23.07 3.05
CA PRO A 274 -2.89 -23.34 1.70
C PRO A 274 -3.62 -22.19 0.98
N ASN A 275 -3.69 -20.99 1.57
CA ASN A 275 -4.47 -19.85 1.04
C ASN A 275 -3.70 -18.50 1.06
N CYS A 276 -2.37 -18.52 1.19
CA CYS A 276 -1.55 -17.30 1.09
C CYS A 276 -1.29 -16.94 -0.38
N ASN A 277 -1.87 -15.85 -0.86
CA ASN A 277 -1.59 -15.33 -2.21
C ASN A 277 -0.45 -14.32 -2.15
N SER A 278 0.54 -14.45 -3.03
CA SER A 278 1.63 -13.47 -3.13
C SER A 278 1.12 -12.10 -3.60
N THR A 279 1.66 -11.01 -3.05
CA THR A 279 1.42 -9.63 -3.52
C THR A 279 2.72 -9.06 -4.08
N SER A 280 2.64 -8.27 -5.15
CA SER A 280 3.83 -7.68 -5.79
C SER A 280 3.55 -6.31 -6.36
N CYS A 281 4.52 -5.40 -6.31
CA CYS A 281 4.56 -4.23 -7.19
C CYS A 281 5.61 -4.52 -8.28
N LEU A 282 5.13 -4.88 -9.48
CA LEU A 282 5.93 -5.13 -10.67
C LEU A 282 5.50 -4.16 -11.77
N ILE A 283 6.45 -3.39 -12.31
CA ILE A 283 6.25 -2.63 -13.56
C ILE A 283 6.76 -3.52 -14.70
N ILE A 284 5.85 -4.11 -15.48
CA ILE A 284 6.16 -4.96 -16.64
C ILE A 284 6.24 -4.07 -17.90
N SER A 285 7.11 -3.07 -17.87
CA SER A 285 7.45 -2.30 -19.07
C SER A 285 8.95 -2.29 -19.25
N ASP A 286 9.43 -2.84 -20.37
CA ASP A 286 10.84 -3.00 -20.75
C ASP A 286 11.64 -1.67 -20.90
N GLU A 287 11.10 -0.54 -20.44
CA GLU A 287 11.73 0.77 -20.53
C GLU A 287 11.60 1.56 -19.22
N CYS A 288 12.42 1.22 -18.23
CA CYS A 288 13.04 2.15 -17.28
C CYS A 288 13.88 1.33 -16.27
N TYR A 289 15.20 1.51 -16.28
CA TYR A 289 16.27 0.77 -15.57
C TYR A 289 16.79 -0.49 -16.28
N PRO A 290 18.11 -0.75 -16.23
CA PRO A 290 18.79 -1.70 -17.10
C PRO A 290 18.23 -3.12 -16.92
N SER A 291 17.45 -3.54 -17.92
CA SER A 291 17.05 -4.92 -18.24
C SER A 291 17.01 -5.89 -17.05
N CYS A 292 15.87 -5.93 -16.35
CA CYS A 292 15.49 -7.11 -15.58
C CYS A 292 14.93 -8.18 -16.54
N ASP A 293 15.79 -8.75 -17.39
CA ASP A 293 15.41 -9.93 -18.19
C ASP A 293 15.16 -11.12 -17.25
N GLY A 294 13.91 -11.59 -17.24
CA GLY A 294 13.47 -12.80 -16.52
C GLY A 294 13.26 -12.62 -15.01
N HIS A 295 12.13 -12.02 -14.61
CA HIS A 295 11.50 -12.17 -13.28
C HIS A 295 12.42 -11.99 -12.04
N LYS A 296 13.43 -11.11 -12.11
CA LYS A 296 14.33 -10.83 -10.98
C LYS A 296 13.74 -9.74 -10.06
N VAL A 297 13.34 -10.13 -8.85
CA VAL A 297 12.56 -9.32 -7.88
C VAL A 297 13.14 -9.47 -6.47
N LEU A 298 13.05 -8.46 -5.61
CA LEU A 298 13.29 -8.65 -4.17
C LEU A 298 12.13 -9.47 -3.59
N THR A 299 12.41 -10.68 -3.11
CA THR A 299 11.43 -11.52 -2.41
C THR A 299 11.53 -11.28 -0.92
N MET A 300 10.40 -11.12 -0.24
CA MET A 300 10.29 -11.07 1.23
C MET A 300 9.26 -12.09 1.73
#